data_AF-A0A9D2D658-F1
#
_entry.id   AF-A0A9D2D658-F1
#
_cell.length_a   1.000
_cell.length_b   1.000
_cell.length_c   1.000
_cell.angle_alpha   90.00
_cell.angle_beta   90.00
_cell.angle_gamma   90.00
#
_symmetry.space_group_name_H-M   'P 1'
#
loop_
_entity.id
_entity.type
_entity.pdbx_description
1 polymer ?
#
loop_
_entity_poly.entity_id
_entity_poly.type
_entity_poly.pdbx_seq_one_letter_code
_entity_poly.pdbx_strand_id
1 'polypeptide(L)'
;MDGIFGSAGVWYLIGAILVWFMQAGFAMVETGFTRAKNAGNIIMKNLMDFCLGTVVFIFEELKQALNAIGVTGLTVTQVLGCGVQKGASEYYRGVKVDMDVLPKVKVEVVVSKVPVSEVISAARKALYTGHIGDGKIFVYDVENAVRVRTGETGYDALQDSDEKV
;
A
#
# COMPACT_ATOMS: atom_id res chain seq x y z
N MET A 1 -23.98 11.36 -1.98
CA MET A 1 -23.76 10.59 -0.74
C MET A 1 -24.25 9.17 -1.02
N ASP A 2 -23.64 8.49 -2.01
CA ASP A 2 -24.23 7.28 -2.64
C ASP A 2 -23.18 6.18 -2.86
N GLY A 3 -22.07 6.24 -2.13
CA GLY A 3 -20.90 5.37 -2.36
C GLY A 3 -20.82 4.09 -1.53
N ILE A 4 -21.69 3.92 -0.51
CA ILE A 4 -21.59 2.79 0.44
C ILE A 4 -22.87 1.95 0.49
N PHE A 5 -24.04 2.53 0.17
CA PHE A 5 -25.34 1.84 0.19
C PHE A 5 -25.82 1.35 -1.19
N GLY A 6 -24.97 1.39 -2.22
CA GLY A 6 -25.26 0.74 -3.51
C GLY A 6 -25.21 -0.78 -3.39
N SER A 7 -25.83 -1.51 -4.34
CA SER A 7 -25.86 -2.99 -4.34
C SER A 7 -24.46 -3.60 -4.21
N ALA A 8 -23.45 -3.01 -4.83
CA ALA A 8 -22.05 -3.41 -4.69
C ALA A 8 -21.51 -3.22 -3.26
N GLY A 9 -21.81 -2.09 -2.62
CA GLY A 9 -21.36 -1.79 -1.25
C GLY A 9 -21.91 -2.75 -0.20
N VAL A 10 -23.17 -3.19 -0.38
CA VAL A 10 -23.80 -4.22 0.48
C VAL A 10 -23.08 -5.56 0.35
N TRP A 11 -22.72 -5.97 -0.88
CA TRP A 11 -21.97 -7.20 -1.10
C TRP A 11 -20.55 -7.14 -0.51
N TYR A 12 -19.88 -6.00 -0.56
CA TYR A 12 -18.59 -5.80 0.13
C TYR A 12 -18.72 -5.90 1.65
N LEU A 13 -19.77 -5.33 2.24
CA LEU A 13 -20.04 -5.43 3.68
C LEU A 13 -20.32 -6.87 4.12
N ILE A 14 -21.13 -7.61 3.36
CA ILE A 14 -21.40 -9.02 3.62
C ILE A 14 -20.12 -9.85 3.49
N GLY A 15 -19.30 -9.59 2.46
CA GLY A 15 -18.00 -10.21 2.27
C GLY A 15 -17.04 -9.94 3.44
N ALA A 16 -16.97 -8.69 3.90
CA ALA A 16 -16.13 -8.31 5.04
C ALA A 16 -16.56 -9.00 6.34
N ILE A 17 -17.88 -9.11 6.60
CA ILE A 17 -18.43 -9.81 7.77
C ILE A 17 -18.12 -11.32 7.70
N LEU A 18 -18.23 -11.94 6.53
CA LEU A 18 -17.90 -13.35 6.33
C LEU A 18 -16.41 -13.63 6.54
N VAL A 19 -15.54 -12.78 6.01
CA VAL A 19 -14.08 -12.87 6.23
C VAL A 19 -13.75 -12.68 7.71
N TRP A 20 -14.43 -11.77 8.41
CA TRP A 20 -14.26 -11.57 9.85
C TRP A 20 -14.62 -12.83 10.65
N PHE A 21 -15.70 -13.52 10.29
CA PHE A 21 -16.05 -14.82 10.88
C PHE A 21 -15.03 -15.92 10.55
N MET A 22 -14.42 -15.89 9.36
CA MET A 22 -13.39 -16.85 8.97
C MET A 22 -12.10 -16.68 9.79
N GLN A 23 -11.69 -15.44 10.06
CA GLN A 23 -10.51 -15.15 10.89
C GLN A 23 -10.73 -15.57 12.35
N ALA A 24 -11.94 -15.34 12.89
CA ALA A 24 -12.31 -15.81 14.23
C ALA A 24 -12.34 -17.35 14.32
N GLY A 25 -12.83 -18.02 13.28
CA GLY A 25 -12.86 -19.49 13.20
C GLY A 25 -11.45 -20.10 13.17
N PHE A 26 -10.54 -19.55 12.36
CA PHE A 26 -9.15 -20.00 12.28
C PHE A 26 -8.40 -19.75 13.60
N ALA A 27 -8.60 -18.58 14.21
CA ALA A 27 -8.04 -18.24 15.51
C ALA A 27 -8.49 -19.24 16.60
N MET A 28 -9.75 -19.69 16.59
CA MET A 28 -10.24 -20.69 17.54
C MET A 28 -9.56 -22.06 17.35
N VAL A 29 -9.32 -22.47 16.11
CA VAL A 29 -8.63 -23.74 15.81
C VAL A 29 -7.16 -23.70 16.22
N GLU A 30 -6.44 -22.60 15.95
CA GLU A 30 -5.03 -22.45 16.32
C GLU A 30 -4.82 -22.27 17.84
N THR A 31 -5.76 -21.61 18.52
CA THR A 31 -5.75 -21.49 19.98
C THR A 31 -6.18 -22.77 20.69
N GLY A 32 -6.99 -23.62 20.04
CA GLY A 32 -7.44 -24.91 20.56
C GLY A 32 -6.31 -25.95 20.75
N PHE A 33 -5.20 -25.81 20.03
CA PHE A 33 -4.05 -26.73 20.11
C PHE A 33 -2.81 -26.14 20.82
N THR A 34 -2.89 -24.94 21.41
CA THR A 34 -1.75 -24.30 22.08
C THR A 34 -2.05 -23.92 23.54
N ARG A 35 -1.10 -24.15 24.45
CA ARG A 35 -1.17 -23.75 25.87
C ARG A 35 -1.53 -22.26 25.97
N ALA A 36 -2.46 -21.88 26.85
CA ALA A 36 -2.97 -20.50 27.01
C ALA A 36 -1.92 -19.38 27.07
N LYS A 37 -0.67 -19.68 27.46
CA LYS A 37 0.46 -18.75 27.47
C LYS A 37 0.96 -18.34 26.06
N ASN A 38 0.67 -19.10 25.00
CA ASN A 38 1.08 -18.79 23.62
C ASN A 38 -0.04 -18.22 22.74
N ALA A 39 -1.30 -18.23 23.24
CA ALA A 39 -2.47 -17.71 22.55
C ALA A 39 -2.41 -16.20 22.30
N GLY A 40 -1.81 -15.45 23.24
CA GLY A 40 -1.64 -14.00 23.11
C GLY A 40 -0.79 -13.59 21.91
N ASN A 41 0.21 -14.39 21.53
CA ASN A 41 1.09 -14.09 20.39
C ASN A 41 0.42 -14.41 19.03
N ILE A 42 -0.59 -15.29 19.02
CA ILE A 42 -1.39 -15.62 17.82
C ILE A 42 -2.49 -14.58 17.61
N ILE A 43 -3.18 -14.16 18.68
CA ILE A 43 -4.16 -13.07 18.61
C ILE A 43 -3.51 -11.76 18.16
N MET A 44 -2.29 -11.46 18.64
CA MET A 44 -1.53 -10.29 18.16
C MET A 44 -1.17 -10.37 16.68
N LYS A 45 -0.86 -11.56 16.13
CA LYS A 45 -0.59 -11.73 14.69
C LYS A 45 -1.84 -11.51 13.85
N ASN A 46 -2.96 -12.08 14.25
CA ASN A 46 -4.22 -11.97 13.49
C ASN A 46 -4.82 -10.54 13.54
N LEU A 47 -4.56 -9.78 14.61
CA LEU A 47 -4.91 -8.37 14.68
C LEU A 47 -4.01 -7.51 13.78
N MET A 48 -2.72 -7.85 13.70
CA MET A 48 -1.79 -7.17 12.79
C MET A 48 -2.16 -7.42 11.32
N ASP A 49 -2.61 -8.62 10.97
CA ASP A 49 -3.11 -8.94 9.62
C ASP A 49 -4.37 -8.14 9.26
N PHE A 50 -5.26 -7.84 10.22
CA PHE A 50 -6.43 -6.98 9.99
C PHE A 50 -6.03 -5.52 9.68
N CYS A 51 -5.03 -4.99 10.39
CA CYS A 51 -4.48 -3.65 10.15
C CYS A 51 -3.64 -3.59 8.86
N LEU A 52 -2.97 -4.68 8.47
CA LEU A 52 -2.26 -4.77 7.21
C LEU A 52 -3.21 -4.93 6.02
N GLY A 53 -4.35 -5.61 6.19
CA GLY A 53 -5.35 -5.79 5.13
C GLY A 53 -5.91 -4.47 4.57
N THR A 54 -6.04 -3.44 5.40
CA THR A 54 -6.46 -2.10 4.97
C THR A 54 -5.35 -1.35 4.20
N VAL A 55 -4.09 -1.52 4.61
CA VAL A 55 -2.94 -0.97 3.86
C VAL A 55 -2.78 -1.67 2.51
N VAL A 56 -3.00 -2.99 2.47
CA VAL A 56 -3.04 -3.78 1.22
C VAL A 56 -4.17 -3.31 0.31
N PHE A 57 -5.32 -2.93 0.85
CA PHE A 57 -6.46 -2.45 0.07
C PHE A 57 -6.14 -1.16 -0.72
N ILE A 58 -5.55 -0.16 -0.07
CA ILE A 58 -5.16 1.11 -0.73
C ILE A 58 -4.08 0.87 -1.78
N PHE A 59 -3.13 -0.03 -1.48
CA PHE A 59 -2.09 -0.39 -2.44
C PHE A 59 -2.65 -1.12 -3.67
N GLU A 60 -3.68 -1.94 -3.49
CA GLU A 60 -4.33 -2.66 -4.58
C GLU A 60 -5.10 -1.71 -5.52
N GLU A 61 -5.75 -0.67 -4.97
CA GLU A 61 -6.36 0.39 -5.78
C GLU A 61 -5.31 1.15 -6.62
N LEU A 62 -4.16 1.49 -6.02
CA LEU A 62 -3.06 2.15 -6.73
C LEU A 62 -2.51 1.26 -7.85
N LYS A 63 -2.29 -0.03 -7.58
CA LYS A 63 -1.84 -1.00 -8.58
C LYS A 63 -2.80 -1.10 -9.76
N GLN A 64 -4.11 -1.23 -9.49
CA GLN A 64 -5.11 -1.32 -10.54
C GLN A 64 -5.17 -0.03 -11.38
N ALA A 65 -5.09 1.13 -10.73
CA ALA A 65 -5.05 2.41 -11.42
C ALA A 65 -3.82 2.57 -12.32
N LEU A 66 -2.64 2.11 -11.87
CA LEU A 66 -1.41 2.16 -12.65
C LEU A 66 -1.41 1.13 -13.80
N ASN A 67 -1.91 -0.09 -13.55
CA ASN A 67 -2.02 -1.14 -14.56
C ASN A 67 -2.98 -0.74 -15.69
N ALA A 68 -4.08 -0.04 -15.38
CA ALA A 68 -5.01 0.46 -16.38
C ALA A 68 -4.38 1.44 -17.40
N ILE A 69 -3.24 2.05 -17.05
CA ILE A 69 -2.50 3.00 -17.90
C ILE A 69 -1.31 2.28 -18.59
N GLY A 70 -1.13 0.98 -18.34
CA GLY A 70 -0.05 0.17 -18.93
C GLY A 70 1.27 0.25 -18.18
N VAL A 71 1.26 0.60 -16.89
CA VAL A 71 2.45 0.48 -16.04
C VAL A 71 2.58 -0.96 -15.56
N THR A 72 3.60 -1.68 -16.03
CA THR A 72 3.78 -3.11 -15.70
C THR A 72 4.77 -3.37 -14.58
N GLY A 73 5.67 -2.42 -14.28
CA GLY A 73 6.69 -2.55 -13.24
C GLY A 73 6.56 -1.51 -12.14
N LEU A 74 6.56 -1.96 -10.88
CA LEU A 74 6.61 -1.10 -9.70
C LEU A 74 7.46 -1.73 -8.60
N THR A 75 8.17 -0.90 -7.85
CA THR A 75 8.96 -1.30 -6.68
C THR A 75 8.35 -0.70 -5.44
N VAL A 76 8.17 -1.50 -4.39
CA VAL A 76 7.61 -1.05 -3.11
C VAL A 76 8.64 -1.25 -2.01
N THR A 77 8.86 -0.20 -1.23
CA THR A 77 9.75 -0.23 -0.07
C THR A 77 9.01 0.33 1.14
N GLN A 78 9.09 -0.36 2.28
CA GLN A 78 8.61 0.19 3.54
C GLN A 78 9.66 1.14 4.10
N VAL A 79 9.24 2.36 4.42
CA VAL A 79 10.11 3.43 4.92
C VAL A 79 9.52 4.04 6.17
N LEU A 80 10.36 4.51 7.07
CA LEU A 80 9.94 5.34 8.19
C LEU A 80 10.02 6.80 7.74
N GLY A 81 8.94 7.56 7.90
CA GLY A 81 8.88 8.93 7.43
C GLY A 81 8.29 9.86 8.48
N CYS A 82 9.05 10.87 8.88
CA CYS A 82 8.50 11.94 9.70
C CYS A 82 7.85 13.03 8.81
N GLY A 83 6.61 13.39 9.12
CA GLY A 83 5.93 14.51 8.46
C GLY A 83 6.43 15.87 8.97
N VAL A 84 6.17 16.94 8.19
CA VAL A 84 6.40 18.34 8.62
C VAL A 84 5.37 18.77 9.69
N GLN A 85 4.29 18.02 9.85
CA GLN A 85 3.43 18.15 11.00
C GLN A 85 4.19 17.65 12.22
N LYS A 86 4.75 18.62 12.95
CA LYS A 86 5.11 18.51 14.35
C LYS A 86 3.91 17.88 15.06
N GLY A 87 3.95 16.55 15.27
CA GLY A 87 3.13 15.92 16.28
C GLY A 87 3.34 16.69 17.58
N ALA A 88 2.30 16.85 18.38
CA ALA A 88 2.39 17.54 19.66
C ALA A 88 3.65 17.07 20.38
N SER A 89 4.61 17.97 20.60
CA SER A 89 5.88 17.63 21.24
C SER A 89 5.57 17.07 22.63
N GLU A 90 5.69 15.76 22.81
CA GLU A 90 5.55 15.13 24.10
C GLU A 90 6.80 15.44 24.92
N TYR A 91 6.59 16.17 26.02
CA TYR A 91 7.64 16.46 26.98
C TYR A 91 7.79 15.26 27.90
N TYR A 92 8.89 14.51 27.77
CA TYR A 92 9.26 13.53 28.79
C TYR A 92 10.31 14.14 29.71
N ARG A 93 9.95 14.37 30.98
CA ARG A 93 10.82 14.94 32.03
C ARG A 93 11.50 16.27 31.68
N GLY A 94 10.77 17.17 31.01
CA GLY A 94 11.28 18.51 30.69
C GLY A 94 12.24 18.56 29.50
N VAL A 95 12.53 17.42 28.86
CA VAL A 95 13.25 17.36 27.59
C VAL A 95 12.22 17.16 26.47
N LYS A 96 12.29 17.99 25.42
CA LYS A 96 11.53 17.76 24.19
C LYS A 96 12.06 16.50 23.53
N VAL A 97 11.25 15.45 23.49
CA VAL A 97 11.55 14.29 22.66
C VAL A 97 10.94 14.59 21.29
N ASP A 98 11.79 14.85 20.30
CA ASP A 98 11.34 15.21 18.95
C ASP A 98 10.97 13.96 18.14
N MET A 99 9.75 14.01 17.59
CA MET A 99 9.25 13.36 16.37
C MET A 99 9.24 11.81 16.32
N ASP A 100 8.04 11.26 16.53
CA ASP A 100 7.71 9.88 16.15
C ASP A 100 7.76 9.69 14.63
N VAL A 101 8.59 8.74 14.20
CA VAL A 101 8.62 8.30 12.81
C VAL A 101 7.49 7.31 12.55
N LEU A 102 6.60 7.66 11.63
CA LEU A 102 5.50 6.76 11.25
C LEU A 102 5.94 5.85 10.09
N PRO A 103 5.59 4.56 10.12
CA PRO A 103 5.73 3.67 8.98
C PRO A 103 4.93 4.18 7.78
N LYS A 104 5.59 4.23 6.62
CA LYS A 104 5.03 4.65 5.33
C LYS A 104 5.49 3.68 4.25
N VAL A 105 4.77 3.68 3.13
CA VAL A 105 5.14 2.91 1.95
C VAL A 105 5.66 3.86 0.89
N LYS A 106 6.86 3.61 0.38
CA LYS A 106 7.44 4.28 -0.77
C LYS A 106 7.22 3.40 -2.00
N VAL A 107 6.57 3.93 -3.02
CA VAL A 107 6.37 3.25 -4.30
C VAL A 107 7.19 3.99 -5.34
N GLU A 108 8.04 3.25 -6.06
CA GLU A 108 8.87 3.75 -7.15
C GLU A 108 8.42 3.09 -8.45
N VAL A 109 8.15 3.93 -9.44
CA VAL A 109 7.67 3.53 -10.76
C VAL A 109 8.52 4.23 -11.79
N VAL A 110 9.05 3.47 -12.74
CA VAL A 110 9.80 4.00 -13.89
C VAL A 110 8.95 3.77 -15.12
N VAL A 111 8.66 4.85 -15.86
CA VAL A 111 7.83 4.82 -17.07
C VAL A 111 8.58 5.45 -18.25
N SER A 112 8.36 4.93 -19.45
CA SER A 112 8.93 5.45 -20.71
C SER A 112 7.86 5.80 -21.75
N LYS A 113 6.98 4.85 -22.08
CA LYS A 113 5.88 5.03 -23.05
C LYS A 113 4.71 5.83 -22.48
N VAL A 114 4.43 5.62 -21.19
CA VAL A 114 3.31 6.25 -20.49
C VAL A 114 3.70 7.66 -20.06
N PRO A 115 2.91 8.70 -20.38
CA PRO A 115 3.22 10.06 -19.97
C PRO A 115 3.14 10.22 -18.44
N VAL A 116 4.14 10.87 -17.87
CA VAL A 116 4.25 11.09 -16.41
C VAL A 116 3.01 11.81 -15.84
N SER A 117 2.39 12.71 -16.61
CA SER A 117 1.20 13.44 -16.18
C SER A 117 -0.01 12.53 -15.89
N GLU A 118 -0.19 11.47 -16.67
CA GLU A 118 -1.27 10.50 -16.47
C GLU A 118 -1.02 9.66 -15.22
N VAL A 119 0.23 9.24 -15.01
CA VAL A 119 0.66 8.52 -13.80
C VAL A 119 0.38 9.35 -12.55
N ILE A 120 0.74 10.64 -12.56
CA ILE A 120 0.49 11.55 -11.43
C ILE A 120 -1.01 11.72 -11.18
N SER A 121 -1.81 11.91 -12.25
CA SER A 121 -3.26 12.09 -12.14
C SER A 121 -3.94 10.87 -11.54
N ALA A 122 -3.56 9.67 -12.01
CA ALA A 122 -4.10 8.42 -11.52
C ALA A 122 -3.66 8.09 -10.09
N ALA A 123 -2.38 8.27 -9.77
CA ALA A 123 -1.87 8.10 -8.42
C ALA A 123 -2.54 9.07 -7.45
N ARG A 124 -2.74 10.33 -7.84
CA ARG A 124 -3.47 11.31 -7.03
C ARG A 124 -4.91 10.87 -6.81
N LYS A 125 -5.62 10.42 -7.86
CA LYS A 125 -7.01 9.98 -7.73
C LYS A 125 -7.16 8.76 -6.81
N ALA A 126 -6.23 7.81 -6.89
CA ALA A 126 -6.25 6.59 -6.07
C ALA A 126 -5.86 6.85 -4.60
N LEU A 127 -4.91 7.76 -4.35
CA LEU A 127 -4.38 8.00 -3.00
C LEU A 127 -5.05 9.16 -2.25
N TYR A 128 -5.95 9.91 -2.90
CA TYR A 128 -6.57 11.08 -2.30
C TYR A 128 -7.67 10.69 -1.32
N THR A 129 -7.42 10.93 -0.03
CA THR A 129 -8.42 10.77 1.03
C THR A 129 -8.95 12.11 1.54
N GLY A 130 -8.25 13.21 1.22
CA GLY A 130 -8.58 14.55 1.71
C GLY A 130 -8.09 14.83 3.12
N HIS A 131 -7.44 13.85 3.77
CA HIS A 131 -6.82 13.99 5.08
C HIS A 131 -5.33 14.30 4.96
N ILE A 132 -4.78 14.89 6.03
CA ILE A 132 -3.37 15.21 6.06
C ILE A 132 -2.61 13.90 6.28
N GLY A 133 -1.73 13.55 5.33
CA GLY A 133 -1.02 12.27 5.36
C GLY A 133 -1.02 11.53 4.03
N ASP A 134 -1.82 11.96 3.04
CA ASP A 134 -1.93 11.38 1.69
C ASP A 134 -0.59 11.24 0.94
N GLY A 135 0.47 11.88 1.43
CA GLY A 135 1.84 11.70 0.95
C GLY A 135 2.29 12.77 -0.02
N LYS A 136 3.39 12.49 -0.73
CA LYS A 136 4.00 13.38 -1.73
C LYS A 136 4.50 12.53 -2.90
N ILE A 137 4.34 13.05 -4.11
CA ILE A 137 4.89 12.45 -5.33
C ILE A 137 6.11 13.26 -5.74
N PHE A 138 7.21 12.56 -6.02
CA PHE A 138 8.45 13.14 -6.52
C PHE A 138 8.71 12.60 -7.92
N VAL A 139 9.10 13.46 -8.84
CA VAL A 139 9.44 13.10 -10.22
C VAL A 139 10.93 13.29 -10.40
N TYR A 140 11.60 12.28 -10.94
CA TYR A 140 13.02 12.28 -11.23
C TYR A 140 13.22 11.80 -12.66
N ASP A 141 14.19 12.40 -13.35
CA ASP A 141 14.60 11.93 -14.67
C ASP A 141 15.54 10.72 -14.51
N VAL A 142 15.25 9.66 -15.27
CA VAL A 142 16.09 8.46 -15.32
C VAL A 142 16.86 8.48 -16.63
N GLU A 143 18.19 8.55 -16.55
CA GLU A 143 19.05 8.64 -17.73
C GLU A 143 19.05 7.33 -18.55
N ASN A 144 19.11 6.19 -17.88
CA ASN A 144 19.12 4.89 -18.54
C ASN A 144 18.53 3.80 -17.65
N ALA A 145 17.90 2.79 -18.27
CA ALA A 145 17.41 1.58 -17.64
C ALA A 145 18.01 0.37 -18.36
N VAL A 146 18.42 -0.67 -17.62
CA VAL A 146 19.01 -1.87 -18.20
C VAL A 146 18.28 -3.10 -17.68
N ARG A 147 17.73 -3.91 -18.57
CA ARG A 147 17.09 -5.18 -18.22
C ARG A 147 18.17 -6.26 -18.11
N VAL A 148 18.49 -6.67 -16.88
CA VAL A 148 19.57 -7.65 -16.59
C VAL A 148 19.41 -8.96 -17.34
N ARG A 149 18.17 -9.44 -17.55
CA ARG A 149 17.90 -10.73 -18.19
C ARG A 149 18.24 -10.74 -19.69
N THR A 150 17.91 -9.67 -20.42
CA THR A 150 18.02 -9.61 -21.89
C THR A 150 19.18 -8.72 -22.34
N GLY A 151 19.71 -7.86 -21.46
CA GLY A 151 20.69 -6.84 -21.81
C GLY A 151 20.10 -5.63 -22.54
N GLU A 152 18.77 -5.56 -22.71
CA GLU A 152 18.09 -4.43 -23.32
C GLU A 152 18.30 -3.16 -22.49
N THR A 153 18.41 -2.01 -23.16
CA THR A 153 18.69 -0.72 -22.51
C THR A 153 17.67 0.34 -22.89
N GLY A 154 17.58 1.40 -22.08
CA GLY A 154 16.71 2.54 -22.30
C GLY A 154 15.24 2.16 -22.40
N TYR A 155 14.61 2.55 -23.51
CA TYR A 155 13.18 2.35 -23.76
C TYR A 155 12.78 0.87 -23.78
N ASP A 156 13.58 0.04 -24.44
CA ASP A 156 13.30 -1.39 -24.66
C ASP A 156 13.36 -2.20 -23.35
N ALA A 157 14.20 -1.76 -22.41
CA ALA A 157 14.31 -2.38 -21.09
C ALA A 157 12.99 -2.32 -20.29
N LEU A 158 12.18 -1.30 -20.56
CA LEU A 158 10.93 -0.99 -19.84
C LEU A 158 9.67 -1.48 -20.57
N GLN A 159 9.78 -1.98 -21.81
CA GLN A 159 8.63 -2.56 -22.51
C GLN A 159 8.45 -4.02 -22.11
N ASP A 160 7.25 -4.42 -21.68
CA ASP A 160 6.92 -5.84 -21.67
C ASP A 160 6.76 -6.31 -23.12
N SER A 161 7.46 -7.40 -23.43
CA SER A 161 7.53 -8.00 -24.77
C SER A 161 6.24 -8.75 -25.15
N ASP A 162 5.08 -8.22 -24.77
CA ASP A 162 3.76 -8.81 -25.03
C ASP A 162 3.05 -8.11 -26.21
N GLU A 163 3.81 -7.82 -27.26
CA GLU A 163 3.28 -7.52 -28.59
C GLU A 163 3.52 -8.70 -29.54
N LYS A 164 3.12 -9.90 -29.08
CA LYS A 164 2.95 -11.10 -29.91
C LYS A 164 1.74 -11.92 -29.45
N VAL A 165 0.55 -11.50 -29.85
CA VAL A 165 -0.58 -12.40 -30.15
C VAL A 165 -1.21 -11.95 -31.46
#